data_AF-A0A6G3ZFD4-F1
#
_entry.id   AF-A0A6G3ZFD4-F1
#
_cell.length_a   1.000
_cell.length_b   1.000
_cell.length_c   1.000
_cell.angle_alpha   90.00
_cell.angle_beta   90.00
_cell.angle_gamma   90.00
#
_symmetry.space_group_name_H-M   'P 1'
#
loop_
_entity.id
_entity.type
_entity.pdbx_description
1 polymer ?
#
loop_
_entity_poly.entity_id
_entity_poly.type
_entity_poly.pdbx_seq_one_letter_code
_entity_poly.pdbx_strand_id
1 'polypeptide(L)'
;MPSDIPDEQLERVVRRAVRAELDLLAGRVLWTLLSVVGISVGVGLVSMGLDAAKWNFGTVVFTVLGIWLVGLGIRTLLLKWDLPPYYSENGLS
;
A
#
# COMPACT_ATOMS: atom_id res chain seq x y z
N MET A 1 -5.17 39.41 27.79
CA MET A 1 -3.89 38.80 27.35
C MET A 1 -4.21 37.97 26.12
N PRO A 2 -3.92 38.46 24.90
CA PRO A 2 -4.02 37.64 23.71
C PRO A 2 -2.81 36.71 23.67
N SER A 3 -3.07 35.41 23.72
CA SER A 3 -2.06 34.38 23.51
C SER A 3 -1.82 34.24 22.01
N ASP A 4 -1.11 35.21 21.43
CA ASP A 4 -0.65 35.12 20.05
C ASP A 4 0.50 34.12 20.03
N ILE A 5 0.18 32.86 19.74
CA ILE A 5 1.20 31.90 19.32
C ILE A 5 1.85 32.55 18.08
N PRO A 6 3.17 32.84 18.08
CA PRO A 6 3.79 33.53 16.98
C PRO A 6 3.57 32.70 15.70
N ASP A 7 2.97 33.31 14.68
CA ASP A 7 2.57 32.64 13.43
C ASP A 7 3.70 31.81 12.81
N GLU A 8 4.95 32.23 13.01
CA GLU A 8 6.17 31.51 12.58
C GLU A 8 6.39 30.15 13.26
N GLN A 9 5.92 29.96 14.50
CA GLN A 9 5.93 28.65 15.18
C GLN A 9 4.81 27.77 14.65
N LEU A 10 3.63 28.34 14.41
CA LEU A 10 2.49 27.63 13.83
C LEU A 10 2.84 27.10 12.44
N GLU A 11 3.45 27.93 11.59
CA GLU A 11 3.88 27.54 10.24
C GLU A 11 4.91 26.39 10.26
N ARG A 12 5.87 26.43 11.20
CA ARG A 12 6.87 25.37 11.34
C ARG A 12 6.29 24.03 11.79
N VAL A 13 5.31 24.05 12.70
CA VAL A 13 4.63 22.84 13.17
C VAL A 13 3.75 22.26 12.05
N VAL A 14 2.95 23.10 11.39
CA VAL A 14 2.12 22.69 10.25
C VAL A 14 2.97 22.10 9.14
N ARG A 15 4.10 22.74 8.77
CA ARG A 15 4.98 22.24 7.72
C ARG A 15 5.58 20.87 8.06
N ARG A 16 5.92 20.60 9.33
CA ARG A 16 6.40 19.26 9.75
C ARG A 16 5.28 18.22 9.74
N ALA A 17 4.10 18.57 10.24
CA ALA A 17 2.94 17.69 10.27
C ALA A 17 2.52 17.30 8.84
N VAL A 18 2.39 18.28 7.94
CA VAL A 18 2.07 18.05 6.52
C VAL A 18 3.11 17.18 5.85
N ARG A 19 4.41 17.36 6.16
CA ARG A 19 5.47 16.55 5.55
C ARG A 19 5.42 15.10 6.04
N ALA A 20 5.08 14.86 7.31
CA ALA A 20 4.89 13.53 7.86
C ALA A 20 3.65 12.83 7.26
N GLU A 21 2.54 13.56 7.10
CA GLU A 21 1.34 13.04 6.43
C GLU A 21 1.59 12.71 4.97
N LEU A 22 2.31 13.57 4.24
CA LEU A 22 2.66 13.34 2.83
C LEU A 22 3.55 12.11 2.65
N ASP A 23 4.52 11.91 3.54
CA ASP A 23 5.40 10.74 3.49
C ASP A 23 4.60 9.44 3.71
N LEU A 24 3.62 9.49 4.60
CA LEU A 24 2.69 8.37 4.83
C LEU A 24 1.77 8.11 3.66
N LEU A 25 1.22 9.17 3.08
CA LEU A 25 0.38 9.06 1.90
C LEU A 25 1.19 8.50 0.73
N ALA A 26 2.41 9.00 0.52
CA ALA A 26 3.32 8.52 -0.51
C ALA A 26 3.65 7.04 -0.32
N GLY A 27 3.95 6.61 0.91
CA GLY A 27 4.16 5.20 1.23
C GLY A 27 2.93 4.34 0.90
N ARG A 28 1.73 4.77 1.30
CA ARG A 28 0.47 4.07 0.99
C ARG A 28 0.20 3.99 -0.52
N VAL A 29 0.40 5.08 -1.24
CA VAL A 29 0.22 5.14 -2.70
C VAL A 29 1.21 4.22 -3.40
N LEU A 30 2.47 4.20 -2.98
CA LEU A 30 3.50 3.32 -3.54
C LEU A 30 3.15 1.84 -3.31
N TRP A 31 2.75 1.45 -2.10
CA TRP A 31 2.32 0.07 -1.82
C TRP A 31 1.06 -0.32 -2.58
N THR A 32 0.13 0.63 -2.76
CA THR A 32 -1.08 0.42 -3.55
C THR A 32 -0.73 0.18 -5.02
N LEU A 33 0.14 1.02 -5.60
CA LEU A 33 0.64 0.85 -6.97
C LEU A 33 1.35 -0.50 -7.14
N LEU A 34 2.24 -0.85 -6.22
CA LEU A 34 2.97 -2.11 -6.27
C LEU A 34 2.04 -3.32 -6.17
N SER A 35 0.99 -3.22 -5.35
CA SER A 35 -0.05 -4.26 -5.25
C SER A 35 -0.87 -4.37 -6.53
N VAL A 36 -1.26 -3.26 -7.14
CA VAL A 36 -1.99 -3.23 -8.42
C VAL A 36 -1.15 -3.86 -9.54
N VAL A 37 0.14 -3.52 -9.61
CA VAL A 37 1.08 -4.14 -10.56
C VAL A 37 1.18 -5.65 -10.31
N GLY A 38 1.36 -6.07 -9.05
CA GLY A 38 1.42 -7.48 -8.67
C GLY A 38 0.16 -8.26 -9.03
N ILE A 39 -1.03 -7.70 -8.79
CA ILE A 39 -2.32 -8.27 -9.19
C ILE A 39 -2.41 -8.36 -10.72
N SER A 40 -2.03 -7.31 -11.44
CA SER A 40 -2.10 -7.29 -12.91
C SER A 40 -1.20 -8.36 -13.53
N VAL A 41 0.03 -8.49 -13.03
CA VAL A 41 0.97 -9.55 -13.45
C VAL A 41 0.42 -10.93 -13.09
N GLY A 42 -0.14 -11.08 -11.88
CA GLY A 42 -0.75 -12.33 -11.43
C GLY A 42 -1.92 -12.78 -12.31
N VAL A 43 -2.83 -11.87 -12.66
CA VAL A 43 -3.93 -12.13 -13.60
C VAL A 43 -3.42 -12.51 -14.99
N GLY A 44 -2.36 -11.86 -15.47
CA GLY A 44 -1.70 -12.22 -16.73
C GLY A 44 -1.14 -13.65 -16.71
N LEU A 45 -0.46 -14.04 -15.63
CA LEU A 45 0.07 -15.39 -15.44
C LEU A 45 -1.03 -16.45 -15.38
N VAL A 46 -2.13 -16.17 -14.68
CA VAL A 46 -3.31 -17.05 -14.64
C VAL A 46 -3.89 -17.21 -16.05
N SER A 47 -4.05 -16.10 -16.78
CA SER A 47 -4.62 -16.12 -18.13
C SER A 47 -3.74 -16.92 -19.09
N MET A 48 -2.42 -16.74 -19.05
CA MET A 48 -1.47 -17.52 -19.85
C MET A 48 -1.49 -19.02 -19.51
N GLY A 49 -1.65 -19.36 -18.23
CA GLY A 49 -1.76 -20.76 -17.82
C GLY A 49 -3.07 -21.43 -18.28
N LEU A 50 -4.17 -20.67 -18.29
CA LEU A 50 -5.49 -21.17 -18.70
C LEU A 50 -5.67 -21.23 -20.23
N ASP A 51 -5.05 -20.33 -20.98
CA ASP A 51 -5.12 -20.25 -22.46
C ASP A 51 -4.14 -21.23 -23.15
N ALA A 52 -3.41 -22.02 -22.38
CA ALA A 52 -2.46 -22.96 -22.93
C ALA A 52 -3.15 -24.12 -23.65
N ALA A 53 -2.76 -24.36 -24.90
CA ALA A 53 -3.31 -25.42 -25.76
C ALA A 53 -3.24 -26.84 -25.17
N LYS A 54 -2.36 -27.08 -24.18
CA LYS A 54 -2.32 -28.30 -23.37
C LYS A 54 -1.95 -27.97 -21.93
N TRP A 55 -2.71 -28.54 -21.00
CA TRP A 55 -2.38 -28.53 -19.57
C TRP A 55 -1.11 -29.36 -19.34
N ASN A 56 -0.01 -28.68 -19.06
CA ASN A 56 1.28 -29.26 -18.71
C ASN A 56 1.76 -28.73 -17.35
N PHE A 57 2.84 -29.29 -16.82
CA PHE A 57 3.38 -28.86 -15.52
C PHE A 57 3.68 -27.35 -15.47
N GLY A 58 4.21 -26.77 -16.56
CA GLY A 58 4.49 -25.33 -16.65
C GLY A 58 3.22 -24.47 -16.51
N THR A 59 2.12 -24.85 -17.16
CA THR A 59 0.84 -24.13 -17.08
C THR A 59 0.26 -24.14 -15.67
N VAL A 60 0.31 -25.29 -14.99
CA VAL A 60 -0.12 -25.40 -13.59
C VAL A 60 0.72 -24.49 -12.69
N VAL A 61 2.05 -24.47 -12.88
CA VAL A 61 2.95 -23.61 -12.12
C VAL A 61 2.63 -22.13 -12.36
N PHE A 62 2.41 -21.70 -13.61
CA PHE A 62 2.05 -20.32 -13.92
C PHE A 62 0.72 -19.90 -13.31
N THR A 63 -0.30 -20.76 -13.39
CA THR A 63 -1.61 -20.49 -12.79
C THR A 63 -1.51 -20.38 -11.26
N VAL A 64 -0.81 -21.30 -10.60
CA VAL A 64 -0.64 -21.28 -9.14
C VAL A 64 0.15 -20.04 -8.69
N LEU A 65 1.24 -19.71 -9.38
CA LEU A 65 2.02 -18.50 -9.11
C LEU A 65 1.19 -17.23 -9.32
N GLY A 66 0.38 -17.18 -10.38
CA GLY A 66 -0.51 -16.07 -10.66
C GLY A 66 -1.57 -15.86 -9.56
N ILE A 67 -2.24 -16.94 -9.13
CA ILE A 67 -3.19 -16.91 -8.01
C ILE A 67 -2.49 -16.45 -6.72
N TRP A 68 -1.29 -16.95 -6.45
CA TRP A 68 -0.50 -16.54 -5.28
C TRP A 68 -0.18 -15.05 -5.30
N LEU A 69 0.30 -14.52 -6.45
CA LEU A 69 0.61 -13.10 -6.63
C LEU A 69 -0.62 -12.20 -6.43
N VAL A 70 -1.77 -12.61 -6.97
CA VAL A 70 -3.04 -11.90 -6.74
C VAL A 70 -3.39 -11.91 -5.25
N GLY A 71 -3.28 -13.07 -4.58
CA GLY A 71 -3.52 -13.18 -3.15
C GLY A 71 -2.59 -12.31 -2.30
N LEU A 72 -1.30 -12.25 -2.64
CA LEU A 72 -0.33 -11.38 -1.99
C LEU A 72 -0.64 -9.89 -2.22
N GLY A 73 -1.04 -9.52 -3.44
CA GLY A 73 -1.44 -8.14 -3.74
C GLY A 73 -2.66 -7.71 -2.94
N ILE A 74 -3.70 -8.56 -2.89
CA ILE A 74 -4.91 -8.32 -2.08
C ILE A 74 -4.55 -8.23 -0.59
N ARG A 75 -3.75 -9.17 -0.07
CA ARG A 75 -3.28 -9.14 1.32
C ARG A 75 -2.51 -7.87 1.63
N THR A 76 -1.66 -7.41 0.72
CA THR A 76 -0.87 -6.19 0.91
C THR A 76 -1.75 -4.95 0.92
N LEU A 77 -2.76 -4.88 0.04
CA LEU A 77 -3.77 -3.83 0.06
C LEU A 77 -4.53 -3.83 1.39
N LEU A 78 -5.04 -4.98 1.84
CA LEU A 78 -5.73 -5.11 3.11
C LEU A 78 -4.83 -4.68 4.28
N LEU A 79 -3.61 -5.20 4.39
CA LEU A 79 -2.71 -4.83 5.50
C LEU A 79 -2.31 -3.35 5.50
N LYS A 80 -2.22 -2.70 4.34
CA LYS A 80 -1.82 -1.28 4.24
C LYS A 80 -2.99 -0.31 4.33
N TRP A 81 -4.22 -0.77 4.07
CA TRP A 81 -5.44 0.02 4.17
C TRP A 81 -6.21 -0.20 5.48
N ASP A 82 -6.14 -1.39 6.09
CA ASP A 82 -6.92 -1.78 7.28
C ASP A 82 -6.16 -1.52 8.61
N LEU A 83 -5.28 -0.51 8.64
CA LEU A 83 -4.64 -0.01 9.86
C LEU A 83 -5.29 1.32 10.30
N PRO A 84 -6.31 1.30 11.19
CA PRO A 84 -6.79 2.49 11.88
C PRO A 84 -5.80 2.94 12.98
N PRO A 85 -5.87 4.23 13.36
CA PRO A 85 -4.92 5.27 13.03
C PRO A 85 -3.65 5.21 13.88
N TYR A 86 -2.65 5.99 13.48
CA TYR A 86 -1.54 6.42 14.34
C TYR A 86 -2.01 6.61 15.78
N TYR A 87 -1.62 5.72 16.69
CA TYR A 87 -1.39 6.17 18.06
C TYR A 87 -0.21 7.13 17.94
N SER A 88 -0.48 8.43 18.06
CA SER A 88 0.55 9.34 18.50
C SER A 88 1.00 8.82 19.85
N GLU A 89 2.17 8.18 19.90
CA GLU A 89 2.91 7.85 21.11
C GLU A 89 3.46 9.15 21.74
N ASN A 90 2.57 10.12 21.95
CA ASN A 90 2.75 11.39 22.64
C ASN A 90 1.56 11.65 23.60
N GLY A 91 0.88 10.58 24.04
CA GLY A 91 -0.02 10.61 25.19
C GLY A 91 0.79 10.48 26.46
N LEU A 92 1.45 11.56 26.86
CA LEU A 92 1.96 11.76 28.22
C LEU A 92 0.83 11.47 29.23
N SER A 93 1.01 10.43 30.03
CA SER A 93 0.58 10.38 31.43
C SER A 93 1.57 9.55 32.22
#